data_AF-A0A3D3VZV6-F1
#
_entry.id   AF-A0A3D3VZV6-F1
#
_cell.length_a   1.000
_cell.length_b   1.000
_cell.length_c   1.000
_cell.angle_alpha   90.00
_cell.angle_beta   90.00
_cell.angle_gamma   90.00
#
_symmetry.space_group_name_H-M   'P 1'
#
loop_
_entity.id
_entity.type
_entity.pdbx_description
1 polymer ?
#
loop_
_entity_poly.entity_id
_entity_poly.type
_entity_poly.pdbx_seq_one_letter_code
_entity_poly.pdbx_strand_id
1 'polypeptide(L)'
;MNGGLVDGNDAGGRQLNIDAHDLQLETTADIGTPGTTPFPVFRNHLEVKVTGNLTAQTPGFAAFFGQIDGQLNVVAHDLTLASDTDVDFTRAGESILQGVALIADSDGNGSGTVLIAEQLSMPESLLLQGADIQASDGTIDLQAGRILLVSGQSEELHLNLIPLQTGGLGQFDGTVNGNLSIVSDSAVALADLDGSGDALRSLSTTGSLNLTAGGRVAINGRVTAADSVTIAAADDLDVFGPVSAGTQLRLSAGSDGTGSLFTSSTSFVEAGVPGQPGDLTLNAGDQQGNIQLNGTVRSSQQLTANARGGHLNGSAVPSAPTITLTAGA
;
A
#
# COMPACT_ATOMS: atom_id res chain seq x y z
N MET A 1 -31.47 27.21 -12.73
CA MET A 1 -32.19 26.91 -11.48
C MET A 1 -31.14 26.41 -10.50
N ASN A 2 -30.83 27.19 -9.46
CA ASN A 2 -29.84 26.79 -8.46
C ASN A 2 -30.56 25.96 -7.38
N GLY A 3 -30.65 24.65 -7.59
CA GLY A 3 -30.99 23.72 -6.53
C GLY A 3 -29.70 23.39 -5.78
N GLY A 4 -29.52 23.94 -4.58
CA GLY A 4 -28.49 23.47 -3.66
C GLY A 4 -29.06 22.32 -2.86
N LEU A 5 -28.41 21.16 -2.88
CA LEU A 5 -28.56 20.18 -1.81
C LEU A 5 -27.85 20.78 -0.60
N VAL A 6 -28.61 21.43 0.27
CA VAL A 6 -28.11 21.87 1.57
C VAL A 6 -28.17 20.64 2.47
N ASP A 7 -27.01 20.08 2.77
CA ASP A 7 -26.85 19.15 3.88
C ASP A 7 -27.20 19.90 5.17
N GLY A 8 -28.30 19.50 5.80
CA GLY A 8 -28.80 20.14 7.03
C GLY A 8 -28.21 19.55 8.30
N ASN A 9 -27.17 18.71 8.22
CA ASN A 9 -26.85 17.74 9.26
C ASN A 9 -25.72 18.14 10.21
N ASP A 10 -25.74 19.37 10.73
CA ASP A 10 -24.77 19.85 11.73
C ASP A 10 -25.05 19.37 13.17
N ALA A 11 -25.91 18.39 13.40
CA ALA A 11 -26.30 17.96 14.75
C ALA A 11 -26.44 16.44 14.94
N GLY A 12 -25.31 15.73 14.89
CA GLY A 12 -25.09 14.48 15.62
C GLY A 12 -25.65 13.20 15.00
N GLY A 13 -24.91 12.65 14.03
CA GLY A 13 -25.12 11.31 13.47
C GLY A 13 -25.19 11.31 11.94
N ARG A 14 -24.80 10.21 11.31
CA ARG A 14 -24.97 10.00 9.86
C ARG A 14 -26.47 9.94 9.53
N GLN A 15 -26.95 10.79 8.64
CA GLN A 15 -28.34 10.78 8.18
C GLN A 15 -28.40 10.76 6.66
N LEU A 16 -28.96 9.68 6.12
CA LEU A 16 -29.17 9.47 4.69
C LEU A 16 -29.72 10.73 4.01
N ASN A 17 -28.90 11.38 3.18
CA ASN A 17 -29.29 12.61 2.49
C ASN A 17 -30.20 12.32 1.29
N ILE A 18 -29.93 11.23 0.56
CA ILE A 18 -30.64 10.87 -0.68
C ILE A 18 -30.98 9.39 -0.70
N ASP A 19 -32.27 9.06 -0.84
CA ASP A 19 -32.77 7.71 -1.16
C ASP A 19 -33.44 7.76 -2.54
N ALA A 20 -32.88 7.05 -3.52
CA ALA A 20 -33.33 7.10 -4.91
C ALA A 20 -33.16 5.76 -5.64
N HIS A 21 -33.92 5.59 -6.72
CA HIS A 21 -33.60 4.55 -7.71
C HIS A 21 -32.37 4.98 -8.51
N ASP A 22 -32.49 6.01 -9.35
CA ASP A 22 -31.35 6.63 -10.03
C ASP A 22 -31.06 8.02 -9.45
N LEU A 23 -29.79 8.39 -9.37
CA LEU A 23 -29.34 9.70 -8.91
C LEU A 23 -28.46 10.36 -9.97
N GLN A 24 -28.85 11.55 -10.42
CA GLN A 24 -28.03 12.39 -11.31
C GLN A 24 -27.69 13.71 -10.60
N LEU A 25 -26.39 14.00 -10.50
CA LEU A 25 -25.87 15.22 -9.89
C LEU A 25 -24.99 15.96 -10.91
N GLU A 26 -25.34 17.22 -11.19
CA GLU A 26 -24.52 18.10 -12.03
C GLU A 26 -24.26 19.39 -11.25
N THR A 27 -22.99 19.66 -10.97
CA THR A 27 -22.59 20.80 -10.14
C THR A 27 -21.36 21.48 -10.72
N THR A 28 -21.25 22.78 -10.44
CA THR A 28 -20.06 23.61 -10.76
C THR A 28 -19.10 23.72 -9.57
N ALA A 29 -19.46 23.10 -8.45
CA ALA A 29 -18.66 22.98 -7.24
C ALA A 29 -18.44 21.51 -6.91
N ASP A 30 -17.55 21.24 -5.96
CA ASP A 30 -17.26 19.90 -5.48
C ASP A 30 -18.45 19.26 -4.74
N ILE A 31 -18.48 17.93 -4.69
CA ILE A 31 -19.42 17.17 -3.86
C ILE A 31 -18.64 16.70 -2.64
N GLY A 32 -18.89 17.35 -1.50
CA GLY A 32 -18.18 17.12 -0.24
C GLY A 32 -17.08 18.16 0.03
N THR A 33 -16.13 17.84 0.91
CA THR A 33 -15.00 18.74 1.26
C THR A 33 -13.66 18.04 1.05
N PRO A 34 -12.65 18.69 0.43
CA PRO A 34 -11.40 18.03 0.09
C PRO A 34 -10.64 17.60 1.36
N GLY A 35 -9.93 16.48 1.25
CA GLY A 35 -9.21 15.82 2.32
C GLY A 35 -7.79 16.32 2.46
N THR A 36 -7.02 15.67 3.32
CA THR A 36 -5.57 15.86 3.37
C THR A 36 -4.89 15.05 2.29
N THR A 37 -4.01 15.68 1.50
CA THR A 37 -3.10 15.02 0.56
C THR A 37 -2.20 13.99 1.29
N PRO A 38 -1.79 12.87 0.65
CA PRO A 38 -1.84 12.65 -0.80
C PRO A 38 -3.06 11.86 -1.30
N PHE A 39 -3.97 11.44 -0.43
CA PHE A 39 -5.15 10.67 -0.82
C PHE A 39 -6.43 11.50 -0.75
N PRO A 40 -7.45 11.17 -1.55
CA PRO A 40 -8.74 11.83 -1.49
C PRO A 40 -9.58 11.43 -0.25
N VAL A 41 -9.01 11.37 0.97
CA VAL A 41 -9.80 11.02 2.18
C VAL A 41 -10.65 12.22 2.60
N PHE A 42 -11.87 12.29 2.05
CA PHE A 42 -12.75 13.45 2.15
C PHE A 42 -13.55 13.50 3.45
N ARG A 43 -13.88 14.73 3.87
CA ARG A 43 -14.83 14.99 4.95
C ARG A 43 -16.16 15.43 4.34
N ASN A 44 -17.26 15.20 5.05
CA ASN A 44 -18.61 15.59 4.64
C ASN A 44 -19.04 14.93 3.32
N HIS A 45 -19.05 13.59 3.29
CA HIS A 45 -19.59 12.84 2.18
C HIS A 45 -21.08 13.17 1.97
N LEU A 46 -21.55 13.12 0.72
CA LEU A 46 -22.99 13.07 0.47
C LEU A 46 -23.48 11.66 0.79
N GLU A 47 -24.36 11.51 1.79
CA GLU A 47 -24.90 10.21 2.15
C GLU A 47 -26.00 9.77 1.18
N VAL A 48 -25.82 8.65 0.52
CA VAL A 48 -26.68 8.17 -0.55
C VAL A 48 -27.07 6.70 -0.37
N LYS A 49 -28.29 6.39 -0.81
CA LYS A 49 -28.79 5.05 -1.03
C LYS A 49 -29.41 5.02 -2.41
N VAL A 50 -28.70 4.43 -3.37
CA VAL A 50 -29.06 4.41 -4.78
C VAL A 50 -29.21 2.95 -5.21
N THR A 51 -30.43 2.53 -5.53
CA THR A 51 -30.72 1.13 -5.94
C THR A 51 -30.49 0.87 -7.43
N GLY A 52 -30.33 1.92 -8.22
CA GLY A 52 -30.01 1.96 -9.64
C GLY A 52 -28.71 2.74 -9.88
N ASN A 53 -28.67 3.58 -10.91
CA ASN A 53 -27.43 4.23 -11.34
C ASN A 53 -27.15 5.53 -10.58
N LEU A 54 -25.88 5.75 -10.21
CA LEU A 54 -25.38 7.05 -9.76
C LEU A 54 -24.56 7.69 -10.88
N THR A 55 -24.96 8.88 -11.32
CA THR A 55 -24.21 9.73 -12.24
C THR A 55 -23.88 11.06 -11.58
N ALA A 56 -22.60 11.44 -11.55
CA ALA A 56 -22.18 12.71 -10.97
C ALA A 56 -21.15 13.41 -11.86
N GLN A 57 -21.31 14.73 -12.03
CA GLN A 57 -20.36 15.58 -12.73
C GLN A 57 -20.00 16.79 -11.87
N THR A 58 -18.71 16.94 -11.60
CA THR A 58 -18.12 18.02 -10.81
C THR A 58 -16.72 18.35 -11.33
N PRO A 59 -16.27 19.62 -11.28
CA PRO A 59 -14.97 19.99 -11.82
C PRO A 59 -13.77 19.51 -10.98
N GLY A 60 -13.94 19.34 -9.67
CA GLY A 60 -12.88 18.95 -8.75
C GLY A 60 -13.09 17.54 -8.24
N PHE A 61 -13.74 17.36 -7.09
CA PHE A 61 -13.86 16.03 -6.48
C PHE A 61 -15.30 15.67 -6.10
N ALA A 62 -15.55 14.36 -5.98
CA ALA A 62 -16.81 13.81 -5.51
C ALA A 62 -16.60 12.85 -4.34
N ALA A 63 -17.39 13.02 -3.27
CA ALA A 63 -17.35 12.17 -2.09
C ALA A 63 -18.77 11.64 -1.77
N PHE A 64 -18.94 10.33 -1.81
CA PHE A 64 -20.19 9.66 -1.49
C PHE A 64 -20.02 8.68 -0.33
N PHE A 65 -21.05 8.60 0.50
CA PHE A 65 -21.14 7.63 1.58
C PHE A 65 -22.43 6.82 1.46
N GLY A 66 -22.37 5.49 1.52
CA GLY A 66 -23.55 4.63 1.57
C GLY A 66 -23.58 3.58 0.46
N GLN A 67 -24.79 3.23 0.01
CA GLN A 67 -25.01 2.07 -0.86
C GLN A 67 -25.33 2.50 -2.29
N ILE A 68 -24.63 1.92 -3.27
CA ILE A 68 -24.85 2.13 -4.72
C ILE A 68 -24.93 0.76 -5.39
N ASP A 69 -26.14 0.34 -5.77
CA ASP A 69 -26.39 -1.00 -6.30
C ASP A 69 -26.33 -1.10 -7.83
N GLY A 70 -26.28 0.03 -8.56
CA GLY A 70 -26.24 0.03 -10.03
C GLY A 70 -24.90 0.46 -10.61
N GLN A 71 -24.92 1.11 -11.79
CA GLN A 71 -23.70 1.64 -12.42
C GLN A 71 -23.26 2.94 -11.75
N LEU A 72 -21.95 3.13 -11.66
CA LEU A 72 -21.34 4.35 -11.14
C LEU A 72 -20.65 5.11 -12.27
N ASN A 73 -21.16 6.30 -12.62
CA ASN A 73 -20.60 7.15 -13.66
C ASN A 73 -20.21 8.51 -13.06
N VAL A 74 -18.95 8.65 -12.64
CA VAL A 74 -18.45 9.89 -12.04
C VAL A 74 -17.45 10.57 -12.96
N VAL A 75 -17.70 11.85 -13.23
CA VAL A 75 -16.81 12.76 -13.93
C VAL A 75 -16.31 13.77 -12.90
N ALA A 76 -15.15 13.47 -12.31
CA ALA A 76 -14.42 14.31 -11.35
C ALA A 76 -12.90 14.11 -11.55
N HIS A 77 -12.08 14.99 -10.95
CA HIS A 77 -10.65 14.74 -10.75
C HIS A 77 -10.43 13.60 -9.74
N ASP A 78 -11.06 13.67 -8.57
CA ASP A 78 -10.94 12.66 -7.53
C ASP A 78 -12.29 12.13 -7.06
N LEU A 79 -12.30 10.88 -6.60
CA LEU A 79 -13.50 10.22 -6.07
C LEU A 79 -13.22 9.50 -4.76
N THR A 80 -14.14 9.64 -3.81
CA THR A 80 -14.22 8.80 -2.63
C THR A 80 -15.57 8.15 -2.51
N LEU A 81 -15.54 6.83 -2.35
CA LEU A 81 -16.70 6.01 -2.01
C LEU A 81 -16.43 5.37 -0.68
N ALA A 82 -17.31 5.62 0.27
CA ALA A 82 -17.26 5.02 1.59
C ALA A 82 -18.57 4.31 1.93
N SER A 83 -18.49 3.22 2.67
CA SER A 83 -19.66 2.48 3.16
C SER A 83 -19.33 1.82 4.51
N ASP A 84 -20.36 1.61 5.34
CA ASP A 84 -20.26 0.74 6.52
C ASP A 84 -20.29 -0.75 6.16
N THR A 85 -20.61 -1.06 4.90
CA THR A 85 -20.65 -2.41 4.36
C THR A 85 -19.69 -2.51 3.18
N ASP A 86 -20.13 -3.06 2.05
CA ASP A 86 -19.33 -3.24 0.86
C ASP A 86 -19.28 -1.97 0.02
N VAL A 87 -18.17 -1.80 -0.71
CA VAL A 87 -18.01 -0.82 -1.78
C VAL A 87 -17.77 -1.58 -3.06
N ASP A 88 -18.70 -1.50 -4.01
CA ASP A 88 -18.57 -2.15 -5.32
C ASP A 88 -18.15 -1.16 -6.40
N PHE A 89 -16.91 -1.28 -6.85
CA PHE A 89 -16.31 -0.49 -7.91
C PHE A 89 -16.14 -1.29 -9.22
N THR A 90 -16.65 -2.53 -9.29
CA THR A 90 -16.59 -3.36 -10.51
C THR A 90 -17.38 -2.79 -11.70
N ARG A 91 -18.27 -1.83 -11.42
CA ARG A 91 -19.25 -1.25 -12.35
C ARG A 91 -19.05 0.25 -12.54
N ALA A 92 -17.86 0.76 -12.21
CA ALA A 92 -17.53 2.17 -12.34
C ALA A 92 -16.98 2.52 -13.72
N GLY A 93 -17.39 3.66 -14.27
CA GLY A 93 -16.76 4.28 -15.43
C GLY A 93 -15.59 5.18 -15.00
N GLU A 94 -14.35 4.86 -15.39
CA GLU A 94 -13.13 5.49 -14.85
C GLU A 94 -12.64 6.75 -15.59
N SER A 95 -13.39 7.24 -16.59
CA SER A 95 -12.80 7.95 -17.75
C SER A 95 -11.96 9.22 -17.50
N ILE A 96 -11.98 9.84 -16.31
CA ILE A 96 -11.16 11.02 -16.01
C ILE A 96 -10.56 11.08 -14.59
N LEU A 97 -10.76 10.05 -13.76
CA LEU A 97 -10.29 10.07 -12.37
C LEU A 97 -8.76 10.03 -12.31
N GLN A 98 -8.16 10.88 -11.47
CA GLN A 98 -6.73 10.89 -11.14
C GLN A 98 -6.47 10.14 -9.83
N GLY A 99 -7.36 10.32 -8.85
CA GLY A 99 -7.30 9.68 -7.55
C GLY A 99 -8.61 9.03 -7.13
N VAL A 100 -8.52 7.86 -6.50
CA VAL A 100 -9.68 7.13 -5.95
C VAL A 100 -9.39 6.65 -4.53
N ALA A 101 -10.38 6.81 -3.64
CA ALA A 101 -10.43 6.15 -2.34
C ALA A 101 -11.70 5.29 -2.22
N LEU A 102 -11.52 3.99 -2.01
CA LEU A 102 -12.58 3.02 -1.76
C LEU A 102 -12.47 2.55 -0.32
N ILE A 103 -13.49 2.84 0.49
CA ILE A 103 -13.48 2.59 1.94
C ILE A 103 -14.72 1.78 2.32
N ALA A 104 -14.57 0.47 2.40
CA ALA A 104 -15.50 -0.42 3.08
C ALA A 104 -15.20 -0.44 4.59
N ASP A 105 -16.14 -0.95 5.41
CA ASP A 105 -15.97 -1.05 6.87
C ASP A 105 -15.68 0.30 7.56
N SER A 106 -16.34 1.38 7.15
CA SER A 106 -16.03 2.72 7.66
C SER A 106 -16.39 2.93 9.15
N ASP A 107 -17.20 2.04 9.73
CA ASP A 107 -17.52 2.00 11.15
C ASP A 107 -16.56 1.11 11.96
N GLY A 108 -15.65 0.38 11.28
CA GLY A 108 -14.61 -0.44 11.88
C GLY A 108 -15.16 -1.66 12.64
N ASN A 109 -16.28 -2.20 12.17
CA ASN A 109 -16.91 -3.38 12.75
C ASN A 109 -16.24 -4.70 12.31
N GLY A 110 -15.29 -4.64 11.37
CA GLY A 110 -14.59 -5.79 10.84
C GLY A 110 -15.35 -6.50 9.73
N SER A 111 -16.28 -5.82 9.05
CA SER A 111 -17.01 -6.33 7.89
C SER A 111 -17.15 -5.26 6.82
N GLY A 112 -17.11 -5.68 5.56
CA GLY A 112 -17.15 -4.78 4.41
C GLY A 112 -16.03 -5.11 3.44
N THR A 113 -16.40 -5.40 2.21
CA THR A 113 -15.49 -5.77 1.14
C THR A 113 -15.37 -4.63 0.14
N VAL A 114 -14.16 -4.31 -0.28
CA VAL A 114 -13.96 -3.53 -1.48
C VAL A 114 -13.91 -4.48 -2.67
N LEU A 115 -14.89 -4.38 -3.57
CA LEU A 115 -14.95 -5.16 -4.81
C LEU A 115 -14.43 -4.31 -5.97
N ILE A 116 -13.40 -4.78 -6.66
CA ILE A 116 -12.85 -4.13 -7.86
C ILE A 116 -12.92 -5.07 -9.07
N ALA A 117 -12.85 -4.49 -10.26
CA ALA A 117 -12.69 -5.27 -11.49
C ALA A 117 -11.33 -6.00 -11.51
N GLU A 118 -11.02 -6.71 -12.59
CA GLU A 118 -9.73 -7.44 -12.76
C GLU A 118 -8.53 -6.53 -12.49
N GLN A 119 -8.55 -5.29 -13.01
CA GLN A 119 -7.51 -4.30 -12.79
C GLN A 119 -8.12 -2.97 -12.37
N LEU A 120 -7.48 -2.26 -11.44
CA LEU A 120 -7.80 -0.89 -11.07
C LEU A 120 -6.60 0.04 -11.33
N SER A 121 -6.77 1.01 -12.23
CA SER A 121 -5.69 1.90 -12.66
C SER A 121 -6.03 3.37 -12.43
N MET A 122 -5.22 4.06 -11.64
CA MET A 122 -5.33 5.48 -11.36
C MET A 122 -4.01 6.19 -11.67
N PRO A 123 -3.99 7.32 -12.38
CA PRO A 123 -2.74 8.03 -12.67
C PRO A 123 -1.95 8.47 -11.43
N GLU A 124 -2.64 8.95 -10.38
CA GLU A 124 -1.99 9.56 -9.22
C GLU A 124 -2.05 8.68 -7.99
N SER A 125 -3.23 8.46 -7.41
CA SER A 125 -3.36 7.85 -6.09
C SER A 125 -4.51 6.86 -6.01
N LEU A 126 -4.28 5.75 -5.33
CA LEU A 126 -5.30 4.77 -5.00
C LEU A 126 -5.26 4.46 -3.51
N LEU A 127 -6.41 4.56 -2.85
CA LEU A 127 -6.60 4.09 -1.48
C LEU A 127 -7.66 2.99 -1.49
N LEU A 128 -7.32 1.82 -0.98
CA LEU A 128 -8.26 0.72 -0.74
C LEU A 128 -8.26 0.39 0.75
N GLN A 129 -9.42 0.46 1.38
CA GLN A 129 -9.60 0.09 2.78
C GLN A 129 -10.85 -0.77 2.94
N GLY A 130 -10.72 -1.90 3.63
CA GLY A 130 -11.85 -2.76 3.96
C GLY A 130 -11.48 -3.87 4.94
N ALA A 131 -12.49 -4.61 5.39
CA ALA A 131 -12.25 -5.86 6.09
C ALA A 131 -11.64 -6.91 5.15
N ASP A 132 -11.98 -6.83 3.86
CA ASP A 132 -11.45 -7.65 2.76
C ASP A 132 -11.38 -6.80 1.47
N ILE A 133 -10.51 -7.17 0.55
CA ILE A 133 -10.41 -6.56 -0.79
C ILE A 133 -10.44 -7.70 -1.79
N GLN A 134 -11.31 -7.62 -2.79
CA GLN A 134 -11.45 -8.69 -3.78
C GLN A 134 -11.49 -8.11 -5.19
N ALA A 135 -10.71 -8.73 -6.07
CA ALA A 135 -10.82 -8.56 -7.51
C ALA A 135 -11.63 -9.70 -8.12
N SER A 136 -12.27 -9.46 -9.26
CA SER A 136 -13.16 -10.42 -9.91
C SER A 136 -12.48 -11.72 -10.37
N ASP A 137 -11.17 -11.71 -10.58
CA ASP A 137 -10.36 -12.85 -10.99
C ASP A 137 -9.55 -13.49 -9.85
N GLY A 138 -9.65 -12.92 -8.63
CA GLY A 138 -8.97 -13.39 -7.43
C GLY A 138 -7.56 -12.83 -7.21
N THR A 139 -7.02 -12.01 -8.12
CA THR A 139 -5.73 -11.33 -7.92
C THR A 139 -5.92 -9.82 -7.95
N ILE A 140 -5.40 -9.10 -6.96
CA ILE A 140 -5.62 -7.66 -6.85
C ILE A 140 -4.56 -6.94 -7.69
N ASP A 141 -4.92 -6.63 -8.95
CA ASP A 141 -4.03 -5.92 -9.88
C ASP A 141 -4.25 -4.40 -9.80
N LEU A 142 -3.24 -3.67 -9.30
CA LEU A 142 -3.32 -2.24 -9.05
C LEU A 142 -2.25 -1.46 -9.80
N GLN A 143 -2.63 -0.31 -10.35
CA GLN A 143 -1.72 0.63 -10.98
C GLN A 143 -1.97 2.04 -10.46
N ALA A 144 -0.99 2.65 -9.79
CA ALA A 144 -1.01 4.07 -9.46
C ALA A 144 0.37 4.64 -9.13
N GLY A 145 0.47 5.97 -9.07
CA GLY A 145 1.67 6.64 -8.54
C GLY A 145 1.87 6.42 -7.03
N ARG A 146 0.76 6.36 -6.29
CA ARG A 146 0.70 6.04 -4.86
C ARG A 146 -0.41 5.05 -4.60
N ILE A 147 -0.12 4.01 -3.83
CA ILE A 147 -1.13 3.05 -3.40
C ILE A 147 -1.04 2.94 -1.87
N LEU A 148 -2.16 3.16 -1.19
CA LEU A 148 -2.37 2.82 0.22
C LEU A 148 -3.40 1.70 0.29
N LEU A 149 -3.02 0.61 0.94
CA LEU A 149 -3.89 -0.54 1.13
C LEU A 149 -4.02 -0.87 2.62
N VAL A 150 -5.26 -1.01 3.09
CA VAL A 150 -5.59 -1.44 4.44
C VAL A 150 -6.61 -2.58 4.35
N SER A 151 -6.21 -3.79 4.74
CA SER A 151 -7.10 -4.96 4.73
C SER A 151 -7.13 -5.67 6.08
N GLY A 152 -8.31 -6.19 6.42
CA GLY A 152 -8.54 -7.09 7.54
C GLY A 152 -8.19 -8.56 7.28
N GLN A 153 -7.72 -8.92 6.08
CA GLN A 153 -7.39 -10.30 5.68
C GLN A 153 -5.95 -10.43 5.15
N SER A 154 -5.63 -11.58 4.56
CA SER A 154 -4.41 -11.78 3.78
C SER A 154 -4.65 -11.37 2.33
N GLU A 155 -3.65 -10.75 1.70
CA GLU A 155 -3.78 -10.20 0.35
C GLU A 155 -2.65 -10.65 -0.58
N GLU A 156 -3.01 -10.85 -1.85
CA GLU A 156 -2.09 -11.09 -2.96
C GLU A 156 -2.25 -9.98 -4.00
N LEU A 157 -1.20 -9.18 -4.17
CA LEU A 157 -1.22 -7.97 -4.98
C LEU A 157 -0.25 -8.10 -6.15
N HIS A 158 -0.68 -7.66 -7.32
CA HIS A 158 0.22 -7.26 -8.39
C HIS A 158 0.20 -5.75 -8.57
N LEU A 159 1.38 -5.13 -8.54
CA LEU A 159 1.53 -3.68 -8.56
C LEU A 159 2.29 -3.21 -9.79
N ASN A 160 1.69 -2.32 -10.56
CA ASN A 160 2.37 -1.55 -11.59
C ASN A 160 2.44 -0.08 -11.17
N LEU A 161 3.47 0.28 -10.40
CA LEU A 161 3.58 1.61 -9.83
C LEU A 161 4.12 2.62 -10.86
N ILE A 162 3.45 3.77 -10.94
CA ILE A 162 3.83 4.85 -11.85
C ILE A 162 4.86 5.75 -11.16
N PRO A 163 6.00 6.08 -11.80
CA PRO A 163 6.92 7.07 -11.26
C PRO A 163 6.21 8.40 -11.00
N LEU A 164 6.53 9.03 -9.87
CA LEU A 164 5.95 10.30 -9.48
C LEU A 164 6.40 11.41 -10.43
N GLN A 165 5.58 12.43 -10.63
CA GLN A 165 5.92 13.57 -11.50
C GLN A 165 7.21 14.30 -11.10
N THR A 166 7.65 14.16 -9.84
CA THR A 166 8.92 14.69 -9.32
C THR A 166 10.15 13.82 -9.66
N GLY A 167 9.96 12.75 -10.44
CA GLY A 167 11.01 11.77 -10.77
C GLY A 167 11.27 10.73 -9.68
N GLY A 168 10.45 10.71 -8.62
CA GLY A 168 10.51 9.69 -7.57
C GLY A 168 9.93 8.35 -8.02
N LEU A 169 10.31 7.27 -7.33
CA LEU A 169 9.68 5.96 -7.50
C LEU A 169 8.19 6.05 -7.12
N GLY A 170 7.37 5.22 -7.76
CA GLY A 170 5.99 5.03 -7.29
C GLY A 170 5.99 4.44 -5.88
N GLN A 171 4.97 4.81 -5.09
CA GLN A 171 4.93 4.54 -3.66
C GLN A 171 3.87 3.53 -3.28
N PHE A 172 4.21 2.67 -2.33
CA PHE A 172 3.28 1.72 -1.74
C PHE A 172 3.34 1.78 -0.22
N ASP A 173 2.16 1.75 0.38
CA ASP A 173 1.89 1.60 1.81
C ASP A 173 0.83 0.51 1.99
N GLY A 174 1.07 -0.43 2.90
CA GLY A 174 0.24 -1.63 3.04
C GLY A 174 0.15 -2.14 4.45
N THR A 175 -1.06 -2.17 5.01
CA THR A 175 -1.36 -2.84 6.28
C THR A 175 -2.36 -3.97 6.06
N VAL A 176 -2.03 -5.17 6.54
CA VAL A 176 -2.92 -6.35 6.49
C VAL A 176 -3.06 -7.00 7.86
N ASN A 177 -4.18 -7.71 8.10
CA ASN A 177 -4.33 -8.60 9.26
C ASN A 177 -4.15 -10.08 8.88
N GLY A 178 -3.13 -10.34 8.06
CA GLY A 178 -2.81 -11.65 7.53
C GLY A 178 -1.43 -11.68 6.88
N ASN A 179 -1.27 -12.48 5.83
CA ASN A 179 -0.09 -12.42 4.98
C ASN A 179 -0.28 -11.37 3.88
N LEU A 180 0.79 -10.70 3.47
CA LEU A 180 0.79 -9.83 2.30
C LEU A 180 1.83 -10.34 1.31
N SER A 181 1.38 -10.73 0.12
CA SER A 181 2.22 -11.12 -1.00
C SER A 181 2.12 -10.06 -2.10
N ILE A 182 3.26 -9.55 -2.55
CA ILE A 182 3.33 -8.47 -3.53
C ILE A 182 4.30 -8.86 -4.63
N VAL A 183 3.83 -8.80 -5.86
CA VAL A 183 4.67 -8.76 -7.05
C VAL A 183 4.53 -7.37 -7.65
N SER A 184 5.63 -6.65 -7.84
CA SER A 184 5.61 -5.41 -8.60
C SER A 184 6.40 -5.54 -9.89
N ASP A 185 5.83 -5.11 -11.00
CA ASP A 185 6.51 -5.06 -12.30
C ASP A 185 7.51 -3.90 -12.39
N SER A 186 7.51 -3.02 -11.39
CA SER A 186 8.18 -1.72 -11.41
C SER A 186 9.10 -1.54 -10.19
N ALA A 187 9.85 -0.44 -10.17
CA ALA A 187 10.58 -0.02 -8.99
C ALA A 187 9.61 0.54 -7.93
N VAL A 188 9.86 0.23 -6.64
CA VAL A 188 8.94 0.52 -5.54
C VAL A 188 9.63 1.33 -4.45
N ALA A 189 8.97 2.40 -3.98
CA ALA A 189 9.29 3.02 -2.70
C ALA A 189 8.25 2.61 -1.64
N LEU A 190 8.68 1.89 -0.61
CA LEU A 190 7.85 1.62 0.56
C LEU A 190 7.86 2.87 1.45
N ALA A 191 6.73 3.55 1.54
CA ALA A 191 6.58 4.82 2.23
C ALA A 191 5.39 4.79 3.17
N ASP A 192 5.50 5.51 4.29
CA ASP A 192 4.38 5.77 5.20
C ASP A 192 3.55 6.91 4.59
N LEU A 193 2.38 6.55 4.05
CA LEU A 193 1.48 7.45 3.36
C LEU A 193 0.27 7.85 4.22
N ASP A 194 -0.01 7.11 5.28
CA ASP A 194 -1.12 7.36 6.22
C ASP A 194 -0.67 8.02 7.54
N GLY A 195 0.64 8.14 7.77
CA GLY A 195 1.24 8.74 8.97
C GLY A 195 1.29 7.80 10.18
N SER A 196 1.06 6.50 10.00
CA SER A 196 1.13 5.49 11.05
C SER A 196 2.56 5.22 11.55
N GLY A 197 3.56 5.60 10.76
CA GLY A 197 4.97 5.29 10.96
C GLY A 197 5.41 3.98 10.32
N ASP A 198 4.47 3.18 9.78
CA ASP A 198 4.72 1.94 9.09
C ASP A 198 4.46 2.14 7.58
N ALA A 199 5.31 1.57 6.72
CA ALA A 199 5.09 1.50 5.27
C ALA A 199 4.60 0.11 4.85
N LEU A 200 5.00 -0.95 5.56
CA LEU A 200 4.40 -2.26 5.42
C LEU A 200 4.22 -2.89 6.78
N ARG A 201 3.04 -3.43 7.03
CA ARG A 201 2.74 -4.08 8.30
C ARG A 201 1.81 -5.26 8.13
N SER A 202 2.18 -6.37 8.75
CA SER A 202 1.24 -7.43 9.09
C SER A 202 0.89 -7.35 10.58
N LEU A 203 -0.41 -7.34 10.89
CA LEU A 203 -0.94 -7.32 12.25
C LEU A 203 -1.09 -8.72 12.87
N SER A 204 -1.11 -9.76 12.03
CA SER A 204 -1.28 -11.14 12.48
C SER A 204 -0.04 -11.64 13.24
N THR A 205 -0.25 -12.42 14.30
CA THR A 205 0.83 -13.02 15.09
C THR A 205 1.62 -14.09 14.34
N THR A 206 1.09 -14.57 13.21
CA THR A 206 1.75 -15.49 12.29
C THR A 206 1.91 -14.87 10.90
N GLY A 207 1.69 -13.56 10.79
CA GLY A 207 1.66 -12.87 9.51
C GLY A 207 3.04 -12.65 8.93
N SER A 208 3.13 -12.77 7.61
CA SER A 208 4.34 -12.61 6.82
C SER A 208 4.17 -11.57 5.72
N LEU A 209 5.26 -10.91 5.34
CA LEU A 209 5.33 -9.97 4.22
C LEU A 209 6.29 -10.48 3.16
N ASN A 210 5.84 -10.58 1.91
CA ASN A 210 6.65 -10.97 0.76
C ASN A 210 6.53 -9.92 -0.34
N LEU A 211 7.64 -9.34 -0.77
CA LEU A 211 7.71 -8.39 -1.88
C LEU A 211 8.77 -8.84 -2.88
N THR A 212 8.37 -8.98 -4.14
CA THR A 212 9.28 -9.11 -5.29
C THR A 212 9.03 -7.94 -6.23
N ALA A 213 10.06 -7.15 -6.53
CA ALA A 213 9.97 -6.03 -7.45
C ALA A 213 10.85 -6.25 -8.69
N GLY A 214 10.32 -5.94 -9.87
CA GLY A 214 11.02 -5.99 -11.16
C GLY A 214 12.06 -4.89 -11.35
N GLY A 215 12.21 -3.98 -10.39
CA GLY A 215 13.25 -2.95 -10.37
C GLY A 215 13.82 -2.73 -8.96
N ARG A 216 14.36 -1.53 -8.74
CA ARG A 216 14.89 -1.09 -7.44
C ARG A 216 13.79 -1.04 -6.36
N VAL A 217 14.15 -1.37 -5.13
CA VAL A 217 13.30 -1.14 -3.94
C VAL A 217 13.95 -0.14 -3.00
N ALA A 218 13.20 0.87 -2.56
CA ALA A 218 13.62 1.81 -1.53
C ALA A 218 12.68 1.73 -0.32
N ILE A 219 13.21 1.35 0.84
CA ILE A 219 12.45 1.25 2.09
C ILE A 219 12.61 2.53 2.88
N ASN A 220 11.62 3.42 2.83
CA ASN A 220 11.63 4.71 3.50
C ASN A 220 10.88 4.71 4.85
N GLY A 221 9.78 3.96 4.96
CA GLY A 221 9.05 3.76 6.22
C GLY A 221 9.40 2.44 6.92
N ARG A 222 8.74 2.14 8.06
CA ARG A 222 8.98 0.89 8.78
C ARG A 222 8.33 -0.30 8.06
N VAL A 223 9.04 -1.41 7.98
CA VAL A 223 8.50 -2.70 7.53
C VAL A 223 8.53 -3.69 8.69
N THR A 224 7.38 -4.27 9.05
CA THR A 224 7.31 -5.19 10.19
C THR A 224 6.31 -6.32 10.02
N ALA A 225 6.72 -7.53 10.41
CA ALA A 225 5.86 -8.71 10.48
C ALA A 225 6.19 -9.55 11.72
N ALA A 226 5.20 -10.27 12.26
CA ALA A 226 5.41 -11.13 13.42
C ALA A 226 6.19 -12.40 13.08
N ASP A 227 6.00 -12.96 11.88
CA ASP A 227 6.72 -14.15 11.43
C ASP A 227 7.88 -13.77 10.51
N SER A 228 7.64 -13.58 9.22
CA SER A 228 8.69 -13.36 8.23
C SER A 228 8.52 -12.10 7.38
N VAL A 229 9.65 -11.56 6.94
CA VAL A 229 9.73 -10.50 5.93
C VAL A 229 10.72 -10.93 4.85
N THR A 230 10.26 -11.02 3.61
CA THR A 230 11.10 -11.25 2.42
C THR A 230 10.92 -10.10 1.44
N ILE A 231 12.03 -9.43 1.10
CA ILE A 231 12.05 -8.37 0.09
C ILE A 231 13.13 -8.70 -0.94
N ALA A 232 12.74 -8.77 -2.21
CA ALA A 232 13.60 -9.01 -3.34
C ALA A 232 13.44 -7.89 -4.38
N ALA A 233 14.54 -7.21 -4.70
CA ALA A 233 14.64 -6.28 -5.81
C ALA A 233 15.38 -6.94 -6.98
N ALA A 234 14.90 -6.70 -8.19
CA ALA A 234 15.65 -7.10 -9.40
C ALA A 234 16.98 -6.36 -9.51
N ASP A 235 17.00 -5.09 -9.12
CA ASP A 235 18.16 -4.19 -9.12
C ASP A 235 18.58 -3.89 -7.66
N ASP A 236 18.90 -2.63 -7.33
CA ASP A 236 19.29 -2.21 -5.99
C ASP A 236 18.17 -2.32 -4.93
N LEU A 237 18.59 -2.57 -3.69
CA LEU A 237 17.73 -2.51 -2.49
C LEU A 237 18.34 -1.52 -1.47
N ASP A 238 17.64 -0.41 -1.25
CA ASP A 238 18.04 0.60 -0.26
C ASP A 238 17.14 0.59 0.96
N VAL A 239 17.75 0.53 2.14
CA VAL A 239 17.06 0.48 3.42
C VAL A 239 17.36 1.75 4.21
N PHE A 240 16.40 2.69 4.20
CA PHE A 240 16.46 3.93 4.97
C PHE A 240 15.67 3.81 6.29
N GLY A 241 14.53 3.14 6.26
CA GLY A 241 13.65 2.88 7.40
C GLY A 241 14.01 1.60 8.18
N PRO A 242 13.34 1.36 9.33
CA PRO A 242 13.49 0.11 10.09
C PRO A 242 12.83 -1.08 9.37
N VAL A 243 13.45 -2.25 9.46
CA VAL A 243 12.91 -3.51 8.95
C VAL A 243 13.08 -4.59 10.01
N SER A 244 11.97 -5.23 10.42
CA SER A 244 11.99 -6.27 11.45
C SER A 244 11.06 -7.44 11.17
N ALA A 245 11.51 -8.64 11.55
CA ALA A 245 10.71 -9.86 11.51
C ALA A 245 10.97 -10.73 12.75
N GLY A 246 10.00 -11.53 13.19
CA GLY A 246 10.13 -12.36 14.38
C GLY A 246 10.98 -13.63 14.19
N THR A 247 10.91 -14.27 13.02
CA THR A 247 11.62 -15.54 12.74
C THR A 247 12.58 -15.44 11.57
N GLN A 248 12.23 -14.70 10.51
CA GLN A 248 13.04 -14.65 9.31
C GLN A 248 12.97 -13.30 8.64
N LEU A 249 14.12 -12.69 8.41
CA LEU A 249 14.26 -11.51 7.57
C LEU A 249 15.18 -11.82 6.40
N ARG A 250 14.67 -11.70 5.18
CA ARG A 250 15.45 -11.85 3.95
C ARG A 250 15.36 -10.58 3.11
N LEU A 251 16.50 -9.98 2.86
CA LEU A 251 16.65 -8.82 1.98
C LEU A 251 17.58 -9.21 0.83
N SER A 252 17.12 -9.06 -0.41
CA SER A 252 17.88 -9.46 -1.60
C SER A 252 17.82 -8.36 -2.66
N ALA A 253 18.98 -7.89 -3.09
CA ALA A 253 19.16 -7.05 -4.28
C ALA A 253 19.73 -7.90 -5.42
N GLY A 254 19.51 -7.47 -6.66
CA GLY A 254 20.13 -8.06 -7.83
C GLY A 254 19.64 -9.44 -8.19
N SER A 255 18.33 -9.69 -8.13
CA SER A 255 17.77 -10.97 -8.57
C SER A 255 17.95 -11.23 -10.07
N ASP A 256 18.27 -10.20 -10.86
CA ASP A 256 18.69 -10.31 -12.27
C ASP A 256 20.20 -10.61 -12.46
N GLY A 257 20.94 -10.73 -11.35
CA GLY A 257 22.39 -10.94 -11.31
C GLY A 257 23.20 -9.68 -10.98
N THR A 258 22.58 -8.50 -11.07
CA THR A 258 23.20 -7.19 -10.83
C THR A 258 22.42 -6.36 -9.83
N GLY A 259 23.06 -5.85 -8.78
CA GLY A 259 22.38 -4.98 -7.83
C GLY A 259 23.02 -5.02 -6.45
N SER A 260 22.96 -3.91 -5.74
CA SER A 260 23.58 -3.72 -4.44
C SER A 260 22.53 -3.58 -3.34
N LEU A 261 22.86 -4.08 -2.16
CA LEU A 261 22.09 -3.84 -0.95
C LEU A 261 22.78 -2.74 -0.14
N PHE A 262 22.05 -1.68 0.16
CA PHE A 262 22.51 -0.59 1.01
C PHE A 262 21.61 -0.44 2.23
N THR A 263 22.20 -0.31 3.42
CA THR A 263 21.48 0.13 4.61
C THR A 263 22.04 1.47 5.08
N SER A 264 21.17 2.42 5.45
CA SER A 264 21.58 3.78 5.86
C SER A 264 22.10 3.82 7.31
N SER A 265 22.80 4.90 7.69
CA SER A 265 23.31 5.04 9.07
C SER A 265 22.23 5.09 10.15
N THR A 266 20.99 5.41 9.77
CA THR A 266 19.83 5.46 10.68
C THR A 266 18.93 4.22 10.56
N SER A 267 19.24 3.33 9.62
CA SER A 267 18.47 2.10 9.43
C SER A 267 18.65 1.14 10.61
N PHE A 268 17.62 0.33 10.81
CA PHE A 268 17.59 -0.71 11.82
C PHE A 268 17.03 -1.98 11.20
N VAL A 269 17.87 -2.99 11.01
CA VAL A 269 17.55 -4.26 10.35
C VAL A 269 17.70 -5.38 11.37
N GLU A 270 16.59 -6.03 11.73
CA GLU A 270 16.55 -7.06 12.78
C GLU A 270 15.74 -8.29 12.39
N ALA A 271 16.31 -9.48 12.65
CA ALA A 271 15.56 -10.73 12.74
C ALA A 271 15.57 -11.25 14.18
N GLY A 272 14.41 -11.66 14.67
CA GLY A 272 14.25 -12.20 16.02
C GLY A 272 13.58 -11.21 16.97
N VAL A 273 12.73 -11.74 17.84
CA VAL A 273 12.17 -11.01 18.99
C VAL A 273 12.56 -11.72 20.30
N PRO A 274 12.47 -11.06 21.46
CA PRO A 274 12.80 -11.71 22.73
C PRO A 274 12.05 -13.03 22.92
N GLY A 275 12.78 -14.14 23.03
CA GLY A 275 12.21 -15.49 23.17
C GLY A 275 11.97 -16.24 21.85
N GLN A 276 12.22 -15.63 20.70
CA GLN A 276 12.09 -16.24 19.38
C GLN A 276 13.39 -16.08 18.57
N PRO A 277 14.10 -17.19 18.28
CA PRO A 277 15.25 -17.17 17.37
C PRO A 277 14.83 -16.65 15.99
N GLY A 278 15.65 -15.79 15.40
CA GLY A 278 15.39 -15.23 14.09
C GLY A 278 16.64 -15.19 13.21
N ASP A 279 16.48 -15.55 11.95
CA ASP A 279 17.55 -15.58 10.96
C ASP A 279 17.49 -14.37 10.02
N LEU A 280 18.63 -13.72 9.81
CA LEU A 280 18.80 -12.61 8.89
C LEU A 280 19.64 -13.04 7.70
N THR A 281 19.09 -12.90 6.49
CA THR A 281 19.79 -13.16 5.23
C THR A 281 19.81 -11.90 4.36
N LEU A 282 21.00 -11.49 3.95
CA LEU A 282 21.25 -10.35 3.08
C LEU A 282 21.96 -10.85 1.81
N ASN A 283 21.41 -10.57 0.64
CA ASN A 283 22.02 -10.93 -0.64
C ASN A 283 22.13 -9.69 -1.55
N ALA A 284 23.21 -9.64 -2.33
CA ALA A 284 23.35 -8.76 -3.48
C ALA A 284 23.52 -9.60 -4.76
N GLY A 285 23.56 -8.93 -5.91
CA GLY A 285 23.76 -9.56 -7.22
C GLY A 285 24.98 -10.49 -7.23
N ASP A 286 24.83 -11.67 -7.83
CA ASP A 286 25.87 -12.69 -7.86
C ASP A 286 26.93 -12.47 -8.95
N GLN A 287 26.60 -11.70 -10.00
CA GLN A 287 27.55 -11.26 -11.02
C GLN A 287 28.19 -9.93 -10.64
N GLN A 288 27.38 -8.99 -10.15
CA GLN A 288 27.84 -7.67 -9.70
C GLN A 288 26.94 -7.15 -8.59
N GLY A 289 27.49 -6.91 -7.40
CA GLY A 289 26.67 -6.42 -6.30
C GLY A 289 27.44 -6.27 -5.00
N ASN A 290 27.31 -5.10 -4.37
CA ASN A 290 27.87 -4.85 -3.06
C ASN A 290 26.80 -5.02 -1.98
N ILE A 291 27.21 -5.40 -0.77
CA ILE A 291 26.41 -5.16 0.42
C ILE A 291 27.13 -4.12 1.28
N GLN A 292 26.50 -2.96 1.44
CA GLN A 292 26.98 -1.90 2.30
C GLN A 292 26.09 -1.77 3.54
N LEU A 293 26.62 -2.17 4.69
CA LEU A 293 25.89 -2.15 5.96
C LEU A 293 26.24 -0.91 6.78
N ASN A 294 25.32 0.04 6.86
CA ASN A 294 25.40 1.13 7.82
C ASN A 294 24.21 1.04 8.80
N GLY A 295 24.34 1.66 9.98
CA GLY A 295 23.33 1.60 11.02
C GLY A 295 23.39 0.31 11.86
N THR A 296 22.23 -0.19 12.28
CA THR A 296 22.13 -1.40 13.12
C THR A 296 21.67 -2.59 12.30
N VAL A 297 22.44 -3.68 12.32
CA VAL A 297 22.11 -4.93 11.63
C VAL A 297 22.30 -6.08 12.61
N ARG A 298 21.22 -6.76 12.99
CA ARG A 298 21.28 -7.80 14.01
C ARG A 298 20.35 -8.97 13.76
N SER A 299 20.71 -10.10 14.34
CA SER A 299 19.90 -11.31 14.36
C SER A 299 20.02 -11.97 15.74
N SER A 300 18.94 -12.58 16.23
CA SER A 300 18.98 -13.34 17.48
C SER A 300 19.55 -14.75 17.31
N GLN A 301 19.76 -15.24 16.08
CA GLN A 301 20.29 -16.57 15.79
C GLN A 301 21.44 -16.55 14.77
N GLN A 302 21.13 -16.38 13.47
CA GLN A 302 22.11 -16.35 12.41
C GLN A 302 21.99 -15.08 11.55
N LEU A 303 23.14 -14.51 11.19
CA LEU A 303 23.26 -13.50 10.15
C LEU A 303 24.11 -14.07 9.00
N THR A 304 23.55 -14.05 7.79
CA THR A 304 24.25 -14.41 6.55
C THR A 304 24.24 -13.23 5.60
N ALA A 305 25.41 -12.80 5.13
CA ALA A 305 25.53 -11.78 4.09
C ALA A 305 26.33 -12.31 2.89
N ASN A 306 25.74 -12.24 1.69
CA ASN A 306 26.32 -12.78 0.45
C ASN A 306 26.41 -11.69 -0.62
N ALA A 307 27.61 -11.14 -0.83
CA ALA A 307 27.96 -10.23 -1.93
C ALA A 307 28.91 -10.95 -2.90
N ARG A 308 28.47 -12.05 -3.52
CA ARG A 308 29.35 -12.89 -4.36
C ARG A 308 29.93 -12.16 -5.57
N GLY A 309 29.16 -11.23 -6.14
CA GLY A 309 29.58 -10.40 -7.27
C GLY A 309 30.32 -9.11 -6.88
N GLY A 310 30.62 -8.89 -5.60
CA GLY A 310 31.22 -7.62 -5.17
C GLY A 310 31.77 -7.63 -3.74
N HIS A 311 31.63 -6.52 -3.03
CA HIS A 311 32.24 -6.31 -1.72
C HIS A 311 31.23 -6.29 -0.59
N LEU A 312 31.69 -6.70 0.59
CA LEU A 312 31.03 -6.45 1.87
C LEU A 312 31.74 -5.28 2.56
N ASN A 313 31.06 -4.16 2.76
CA ASN A 313 31.61 -2.99 3.43
C ASN A 313 30.56 -2.28 4.30
N GLY A 314 30.95 -1.18 4.95
CA GLY A 314 30.06 -0.34 5.74
C GLY A 314 30.58 -0.02 7.14
N SER A 315 29.80 0.75 7.90
CA SER A 315 30.15 1.20 9.26
C SER A 315 29.40 0.47 10.36
N ALA A 316 28.44 -0.40 10.03
CA ALA A 316 27.71 -1.19 11.01
C ALA A 316 28.63 -2.21 11.69
N VAL A 317 28.33 -2.55 12.95
CA VAL A 317 28.88 -3.73 13.61
C VAL A 317 27.77 -4.79 13.64
N PRO A 318 27.78 -5.77 12.71
CA PRO A 318 26.75 -6.79 12.69
C PRO A 318 26.78 -7.61 13.99
N SER A 319 25.59 -7.95 14.50
CA SER A 319 25.47 -8.71 15.76
C SER A 319 24.56 -9.92 15.57
N ALA A 320 25.12 -11.13 15.69
CA ALA A 320 24.37 -12.38 15.79
C ALA A 320 25.23 -13.44 16.48
N PRO A 321 24.62 -14.48 17.09
CA PRO A 321 25.36 -15.64 17.59
C PRO A 321 26.23 -16.31 16.54
N THR A 322 25.72 -16.41 15.30
CA THR A 322 26.49 -16.92 14.15
C THR A 322 26.47 -15.89 13.03
N ILE A 323 27.65 -15.53 12.51
CA ILE A 323 27.82 -14.60 11.40
C ILE A 323 28.56 -15.31 10.26
N THR A 324 27.96 -15.34 9.08
CA THR A 324 28.57 -15.86 7.84
C THR A 324 28.62 -14.74 6.80
N LEU A 325 29.82 -14.45 6.31
CA LEU A 325 30.07 -13.38 5.34
C LEU A 325 30.75 -13.97 4.10
N THR A 326 30.15 -13.74 2.93
CA THR A 326 30.71 -14.12 1.63
C THR A 326 30.83 -12.88 0.76
N ALA A 327 32.04 -12.58 0.28
CA ALA A 327 32.31 -11.51 -0.69
C ALA A 327 32.98 -12.08 -1.93
N GLY A 328 32.87 -11.37 -3.06
CA GLY A 328 33.62 -11.63 -4.28
C GLY A 328 35.13 -11.42 -4.07
N ALA A 329 35.91 -12.06 -4.95
CA ALA A 329 37.38 -11.99 -4.95
C ALA A 329 37.91 -10.70 -5.59
#